data_AF-A0A376MN58-F1
#
_entry.id   AF-A0A376MN58-F1
#
_cell.length_a   1.000
_cell.length_b   1.000
_cell.length_c   1.000
_cell.angle_alpha   90.00
_cell.angle_beta   90.00
_cell.angle_gamma   90.00
#
_symmetry.space_group_name_H-M   'P 1'
#
loop_
_entity.id
_entity.type
_entity.pdbx_description
1 polymer ?
#
loop_
_entity_poly.entity_id
_entity_poly.type
_entity_poly.pdbx_seq_one_letter_code
_entity_poly.pdbx_strand_id
1 'polypeptide(L)' 'MRQPMECGSDACDAQSSSRVISGLSLPLALELVDNQDSMNVDELCEHLTQIAKQSCVVWRQVATAEEDF' A
#
# COMPACT_ATOMS: atom_id res chain seq x y z
N MET A 1 5.07 16.93 12.76
CA MET A 1 4.44 15.82 13.51
C MET A 1 3.30 15.28 12.65
N ARG A 2 3.51 14.18 11.92
CA ARG A 2 2.39 13.48 11.27
C ARG A 2 1.65 12.74 12.36
N GLN A 3 0.42 13.15 12.67
CA GLN A 3 -0.44 12.41 13.59
C GLN A 3 -0.78 11.06 12.93
N PRO A 4 -0.78 9.95 13.68
CA PRO A 4 -1.33 8.70 13.19
C PRO A 4 -2.82 8.91 12.90
N MET A 5 -3.26 8.42 11.75
CA MET A 5 -4.66 8.46 11.36
C MET A 5 -5.38 7.43 12.22
N GLU A 6 -6.05 7.88 13.27
CA GLU A 6 -6.86 7.03 14.15
C GLU A 6 -7.99 6.42 13.30
N CYS A 7 -7.99 5.10 13.16
CA CYS A 7 -9.05 4.37 12.48
C CYS A 7 -10.35 4.55 13.29
N GLY A 8 -11.32 5.30 12.76
CA GLY A 8 -12.61 5.54 13.42
C GLY A 8 -13.36 4.23 13.67
N SER A 9 -13.34 3.77 14.92
CA SER A 9 -13.83 2.47 15.40
C SER A 9 -15.32 2.47 15.77
N ASP A 10 -16.23 2.60 14.79
CA ASP A 10 -17.67 2.38 15.02
C ASP A 10 -18.31 1.36 14.06
N ALA A 11 -17.51 0.41 13.53
CA ALA A 11 -18.01 -0.64 12.62
C ALA A 11 -17.43 -2.04 12.87
N CYS A 12 -16.72 -2.28 13.96
CA CYS A 12 -16.06 -3.56 14.24
C CYS A 12 -16.88 -4.55 15.10
N ASP A 13 -18.11 -4.21 15.50
CA ASP A 13 -18.93 -5.05 16.40
C ASP A 13 -19.84 -6.09 15.69
N ALA A 14 -19.50 -6.49 14.47
CA ALA A 14 -20.11 -7.67 13.87
C ALA A 14 -19.03 -8.51 13.19
N GLN A 15 -18.78 -9.70 13.76
CA GLN A 15 -18.07 -10.84 13.22
C GLN A 15 -18.16 -10.91 11.69
N SER A 16 -17.26 -10.21 11.01
CA SER A 16 -17.11 -10.18 9.57
C SER A 16 -15.62 -10.27 9.33
N SER A 17 -15.20 -11.22 8.51
CA SER A 17 -13.80 -11.48 8.14
C SER A 17 -13.25 -10.38 7.21
N SER A 18 -13.52 -9.12 7.56
CA SER A 18 -13.13 -7.93 6.82
C SER A 18 -11.77 -7.49 7.33
N ARG A 19 -10.77 -7.45 6.45
CA ARG A 19 -9.46 -6.86 6.75
C ARG A 19 -9.38 -5.44 6.20
N VAL A 20 -8.80 -4.54 6.97
CA VAL A 20 -8.62 -3.13 6.60
C VAL A 20 -7.15 -2.87 6.31
N ILE A 21 -6.87 -2.26 5.15
CA ILE A 21 -5.52 -1.82 4.77
C ILE A 21 -5.52 -0.29 4.71
N SER A 22 -4.68 0.34 5.53
CA SER A 22 -4.44 1.78 5.51
C SER A 22 -3.32 2.17 4.57
N GLY A 23 -3.31 3.41 4.08
CA GLY A 23 -2.19 3.95 3.29
C GLY A 23 -2.19 3.45 1.84
N LEU A 24 -3.37 3.30 1.25
CA LEU A 24 -3.51 2.96 -0.17
C LEU A 24 -2.71 3.95 -1.03
N SER A 25 -1.91 3.38 -1.92
CA SER A 25 -1.09 4.08 -2.90
C SER A 25 -1.27 3.40 -4.26
N LEU A 26 -0.89 4.07 -5.34
CA LEU A 26 -1.00 3.52 -6.68
C LEU A 26 -0.39 2.10 -6.84
N PRO A 27 0.83 1.79 -6.36
CA PRO A 27 1.38 0.42 -6.46
C PRO A 27 0.56 -0.61 -5.67
N LEU A 28 0.00 -0.23 -4.52
CA LEU A 28 -0.85 -1.15 -3.74
C LEU A 28 -2.20 -1.40 -4.41
N ALA A 29 -2.79 -0.38 -5.06
CA ALA A 29 -4.05 -0.55 -5.77
C ALA A 29 -3.91 -1.48 -6.99
N LEU A 30 -2.78 -1.39 -7.71
CA LEU A 30 -2.49 -2.27 -8.84
C LEU A 30 -2.31 -3.72 -8.36
N GLU A 31 -1.45 -3.93 -7.37
CA GLU A 31 -1.19 -5.26 -6.80
C GLU A 31 -2.45 -5.90 -6.18
N LEU A 32 -3.34 -5.09 -5.60
CA LEU A 32 -4.64 -5.56 -5.10
C LEU A 32 -5.50 -6.12 -6.24
N VAL A 33 -5.68 -5.35 -7.32
CA VAL A 33 -6.53 -5.76 -8.45
C VAL A 33 -5.96 -7.00 -9.15
N ASP A 34 -4.65 -7.11 -9.26
CA ASP A 34 -3.99 -8.23 -9.95
C ASP A 34 -4.04 -9.55 -9.16
N ASN A 35 -4.12 -9.49 -7.82
CA ASN A 35 -3.99 -10.68 -6.97
C ASN A 35 -5.24 -11.02 -6.12
N GLN A 36 -6.27 -10.17 -6.09
CA GLN A 36 -7.47 -10.41 -5.27
C GLN A 36 -8.25 -11.68 -5.63
N ASP A 37 -8.17 -12.14 -6.89
CA ASP A 37 -8.87 -13.34 -7.35
C ASP A 37 -8.06 -14.62 -7.15
N SER A 38 -6.75 -14.51 -6.90
CA SER A 38 -5.82 -15.65 -6.79
C SER A 38 -5.38 -15.94 -5.36
N MET A 39 -5.41 -14.94 -4.47
CA MET A 39 -4.96 -15.04 -3.08
C MET A 39 -6.15 -14.94 -2.12
N ASN A 40 -6.09 -15.66 -1.00
CA ASN A 40 -7.06 -15.43 0.06
C ASN A 40 -6.80 -14.07 0.76
N VAL A 41 -7.79 -13.58 1.51
CA VAL A 41 -7.73 -12.24 2.14
C VAL A 41 -6.50 -12.08 3.05
N ASP A 42 -6.07 -13.13 3.73
CA ASP A 42 -4.96 -13.10 4.68
C ASP A 42 -3.62 -12.98 3.95
N GLU A 43 -3.43 -13.83 2.92
CA GLU A 43 -2.26 -13.82 2.05
C GLU A 43 -2.15 -12.48 1.30
N LEU A 44 -3.27 -11.98 0.78
CA LEU A 44 -3.30 -10.71 0.05
C LEU A 44 -2.94 -9.53 0.96
N CYS A 45 -3.43 -9.52 2.21
CA CYS A 45 -3.06 -8.49 3.18
C CYS A 45 -1.57 -8.55 3.54
N GLU A 46 -1.01 -9.75 3.68
CA GLU A 46 0.43 -9.91 3.95
C GLU A 46 1.27 -9.42 2.76
N HIS A 47 0.92 -9.83 1.54
CA HIS A 47 1.57 -9.39 0.29
C HIS A 47 1.56 -7.87 0.13
N LEU A 48 0.37 -7.25 0.25
CA LEU A 48 0.22 -5.80 0.16
C LEU A 48 0.99 -5.06 1.27
N THR A 49 1.07 -5.63 2.47
CA THR A 49 1.87 -5.07 3.57
C THR A 49 3.37 -5.08 3.24
N GLN A 50 3.88 -6.11 2.56
CA GLN A 50 5.28 -6.18 2.14
C GLN A 50 5.60 -5.11 1.08
N ILE A 51 4.74 -4.96 0.08
CA ILE A 51 4.87 -3.93 -0.96
C ILE A 51 4.82 -2.53 -0.34
N ALA A 52 3.89 -2.29 0.58
CA ALA A 52 3.72 -1.00 1.23
C ALA A 52 5.02 -0.52 1.89
N LYS A 53 5.74 -1.42 2.56
CA LYS A 53 7.04 -1.14 3.22
C LYS A 53 8.13 -0.70 2.24
N GLN A 54 8.04 -1.09 0.98
CA GLN A 54 9.04 -0.78 -0.05
C GLN A 54 8.62 0.38 -0.97
N SER A 55 7.34 0.74 -0.97
CA SER A 55 6.75 1.70 -1.92
C SER A 55 7.08 3.18 -1.65
N CYS A 56 7.54 3.55 -0.46
CA CYS A 56 7.84 4.94 -0.10
C CYS A 56 9.27 5.31 -0.50
N VAL A 57 9.48 5.58 -1.78
CA VAL A 57 10.78 5.99 -2.33
C VAL A 57 10.73 7.45 -2.77
N VAL A 58 11.70 8.24 -2.31
CA VAL A 58 11.91 9.60 -2.83
C VAL A 58 12.79 9.50 -4.07
N TRP A 59 12.20 9.66 -5.25
CA TRP A 59 12.97 9.81 -6.48
C TRP A 59 13.73 11.13 -6.46
N ARG A 60 15.06 11.07 -6.49
CA ARG A 60 15.92 12.24 -6.70
C ARG A 60 16.38 12.20 -8.14
N GLN A 61 16.07 13.25 -8.90
CA GLN A 61 16.56 13.41 -10.27
C GLN A 61 18.09 13.30 -10.24
N VAL A 62 18.61 12.26 -10.88
CA VAL A 62 20.05 12.15 -11.14
C VAL A 62 20.34 13.21 -12.18
N ALA A 63 21.22 14.16 -11.86
CA ALA A 63 21.66 15.15 -12.83
C ALA A 63 22.33 14.39 -13.98
N THR A 64 21.62 14.26 -15.09
CA THR A 64 22.18 13.84 -16.37
C THR A 64 23.21 14.90 -16.74
N ALA A 65 24.49 14.52 -16.73
CA ALA A 65 25.52 15.33 -17.35
C ALA A 65 25.08 15.52 -18.80
N GLU A 66 24.81 16.76 -19.20
CA GLU A 66 24.55 17.07 -20.59
C GLU A 66 25.80 16.67 -21.38
N GLU A 67 25.63 15.74 -22.32
CA GLU A 67 26.66 15.46 -23.31
C GLU A 67 26.63 16.62 -24.31
N ASP A 68 27.68 17.45 -24.29
CA ASP A 68 27.93 18.47 -25.33
C ASP A 68 28.09 17.76 -26.68
N PHE A 69 27.15 17.98 -27.61
CA PHE A 69 27.20 17.52 -29.00
C PHE A 69 27.82 18.57 -29.92
#